data_AF-A0A935SW68-F1
#
_entry.id   AF-A0A935SW68-F1
#
_cell.length_a   1.000
_cell.length_b   1.000
_cell.length_c   1.000
_cell.angle_alpha   90.00
_cell.angle_beta   90.00
_cell.angle_gamma   90.00
#
_symmetry.space_group_name_H-M   'P 1'
#
loop_
_entity.id
_entity.type
_entity.pdbx_description
1 polymer ?
#
loop_
_entity_poly.entity_id
_entity_poly.type
_entity_poly.pdbx_seq_one_letter_code
_entity_poly.pdbx_strand_id
1 'polypeptide(L)' 'MNNASRWKGTPLFLTRGKLDSRVPEGDVLGLKSQLRDAGANVWFIYANEAGHGVGGRFVTAAMYEFIKTHLRRK' A
#
# COMPACT_ATOMS: atom_id res chain seq x y z
N MET A 1 -10.79 9.77 13.63
CA MET A 1 -11.37 8.42 13.75
C MET A 1 -10.53 7.46 12.94
N ASN A 2 -9.92 6.46 13.57
CA ASN A 2 -9.12 5.45 12.88
C ASN A 2 -10.02 4.23 12.56
N ASN A 3 -10.30 4.02 11.27
CA ASN A 3 -11.14 2.92 10.78
C ASN A 3 -10.33 1.67 10.35
N ALA A 4 -9.06 1.57 10.74
CA ALA A 4 -8.17 0.48 10.34
C ALA A 4 -8.75 -0.93 10.64
N SER A 5 -9.48 -1.08 11.75
CA SER A 5 -10.13 -2.34 12.15
C SER A 5 -11.13 -2.89 11.12
N ARG A 6 -11.72 -2.03 10.28
CA ARG A 6 -12.67 -2.44 9.24
C ARG A 6 -12.01 -3.24 8.11
N TRP A 7 -10.69 -3.19 8.01
CA TRP A 7 -9.91 -3.83 6.96
C TRP A 7 -9.29 -5.16 7.39
N LYS A 8 -9.65 -5.68 8.56
CA LYS A 8 -9.14 -6.96 9.08
C LYS A 8 -9.35 -8.08 8.05
N GLY A 9 -8.30 -8.85 7.79
CA GLY A 9 -8.29 -9.95 6.80
C GLY A 9 -8.40 -9.50 5.34
N THR A 10 -8.54 -8.20 5.07
CA THR A 10 -8.60 -7.69 3.70
C THR A 10 -7.18 -7.52 3.15
N PRO A 11 -6.88 -8.04 1.96
CA PRO A 11 -5.64 -7.74 1.28
C PRO A 11 -5.68 -6.30 0.78
N LEU A 12 -4.67 -5.52 1.15
CA LEU A 12 -4.54 -4.12 0.76
C LEU A 12 -3.20 -3.90 0.06
N PHE A 13 -3.22 -3.07 -0.99
CA PHE A 13 -2.03 -2.69 -1.73
C PHE A 13 -1.78 -1.19 -1.53
N LEU A 14 -0.64 -0.86 -0.92
CA LEU A 14 -0.22 0.51 -0.66
C LEU A 14 1.09 0.80 -1.40
N THR A 15 1.21 2.00 -1.94
CA THR A 15 2.41 2.46 -2.63
C THR A 15 2.84 3.82 -2.10
N ARG A 16 4.14 4.06 -2.06
CA ARG A 16 4.74 5.32 -1.60
C ARG A 16 6.04 5.58 -2.34
N GLY A 17 6.30 6.84 -2.68
CA GLY A 17 7.60 7.29 -3.18
C GLY A 17 8.23 8.29 -2.25
N LYS A 18 9.42 8.00 -1.73
CA LYS A 18 10.13 8.83 -0.75
C LYS A 18 10.12 10.34 -1.04
N LEU A 19 10.17 10.73 -2.31
CA LEU A 19 10.26 12.12 -2.75
C LEU A 19 8.90 12.80 -3.01
N ASP A 20 7.77 12.13 -2.74
CA ASP A 20 6.48 12.82 -2.83
C ASP A 20 6.37 13.85 -1.69
N SER A 21 6.28 15.11 -2.07
CA SER A 21 6.13 16.24 -1.16
C SER A 21 4.68 16.57 -0.81
N ARG A 22 3.71 15.94 -1.48
CA ARG A 22 2.28 16.23 -1.29
C ARG A 22 1.67 15.47 -0.13
N VAL A 23 2.14 14.24 0.10
CA VAL A 23 1.68 13.37 1.17
C VAL A 23 2.86 13.05 2.11
N PRO A 24 2.80 13.48 3.39
CA PRO A 24 3.85 13.19 4.36
C PRO A 24 4.15 11.69 4.45
N GLU A 25 5.42 11.34 4.52
CA GLU A 25 5.84 9.95 4.63
C GLU A 25 5.32 9.28 5.91
N GLY A 26 5.38 10.01 7.03
CA GLY A 26 4.92 9.54 8.33
C GLY A 26 3.46 9.09 8.32
N ASP A 27 2.59 9.78 7.57
CA ASP A 27 1.17 9.44 7.49
C ASP A 27 0.95 8.09 6.82
N VAL A 28 1.67 7.82 5.73
CA VAL A 28 1.55 6.56 4.99
C VAL A 28 2.17 5.40 5.77
N LEU A 29 3.33 5.61 6.40
CA LEU A 29 3.96 4.60 7.24
C LEU A 29 3.15 4.32 8.52
N GLY A 30 2.55 5.36 9.10
CA GLY A 30 1.62 5.25 10.21
C GLY A 30 0.38 4.46 9.83
N LEU A 31 -0.26 4.79 8.71
CA LEU A 31 -1.40 4.05 8.18
C LEU A 31 -1.06 2.57 7.92
N LYS A 32 0.08 2.29 7.28
CA LYS A 32 0.55 0.91 7.06
C LYS A 32 0.63 0.13 8.36
N SER A 33 1.21 0.74 9.40
CA SER A 33 1.38 0.10 10.72
C SER A 33 0.01 -0.16 11.36
N GLN A 34 -0.88 0.83 11.36
CA GLN A 34 -2.25 0.70 11.89
C GLN A 34 -3.05 -0.40 11.19
N LEU A 35 -2.97 -0.50 9.86
CA LEU A 35 -3.64 -1.54 9.08
C LEU A 35 -3.09 -2.94 9.39
N ARG A 36 -1.76 -3.08 9.44
CA ARG A 36 -1.11 -4.35 9.80
C ARG A 36 -1.50 -4.79 11.22
N ASP A 37 -1.43 -3.89 12.18
CA ASP A 37 -1.71 -4.19 13.59
C ASP A 37 -3.21 -4.52 13.80
N ALA A 38 -4.09 -3.97 12.95
CA ALA A 38 -5.50 -4.35 12.87
C ALA A 38 -5.76 -5.71 12.19
N GLY A 39 -4.73 -6.39 11.69
CA GLY A 39 -4.82 -7.69 11.03
C GLY A 39 -5.17 -7.64 9.54
N ALA A 40 -4.94 -6.52 8.87
CA ALA A 40 -5.01 -6.47 7.40
C ALA A 40 -3.75 -7.08 6.77
N ASN A 41 -3.89 -7.68 5.58
CA ASN A 41 -2.76 -8.19 4.82
C ASN A 41 -2.24 -7.09 3.87
N VAL A 42 -1.23 -6.34 4.29
CA VAL A 42 -0.76 -5.16 3.56
C VAL A 42 0.46 -5.48 2.69
N TRP A 43 0.29 -5.36 1.38
CA TRP A 43 1.36 -5.33 0.39
C TRP A 43 1.83 -3.89 0.23
N PHE A 44 3.08 -3.60 0.55
CA PHE A 44 3.60 -2.24 0.54
C PHE A 44 4.81 -2.10 -0.37
N ILE A 45 4.71 -1.18 -1.33
CA ILE A 45 5.83 -0.79 -2.19
C ILE A 45 6.31 0.59 -1.80
N TYR A 46 7.60 0.67 -1.50
CA TYR A 46 8.27 1.91 -1.17
C TYR A 46 9.38 2.17 -2.21
N ALA A 47 9.27 3.27 -2.94
CA ALA A 47 10.24 3.68 -3.94
C ALA A 47 11.14 4.78 -3.38
N ASN A 48 12.44 4.50 -3.26
CA ASN A 48 13.41 5.43 -2.64
C ASN A 48 13.68 6.70 -3.45
N GLU A 49 13.43 6.68 -4.76
CA GLU A 49 13.82 7.74 -5.70
C GLU A 49 12.63 8.34 -6.46
N ALA A 50 11.39 7.98 -6.08
CA ALA A 50 10.19 8.42 -6.79
C ALA A 50 9.37 9.44 -5.99
N GLY A 51 8.70 10.35 -6.72
CA GLY A 51 7.80 11.39 -6.17
C GLY A 51 6.32 10.98 -6.14
N HIS A 52 5.40 11.94 -6.29
CA HIS A 52 3.94 11.68 -6.28
C HIS A 52 3.44 10.73 -7.37
N GLY A 53 4.20 10.61 -8.46
CA GLY A 53 3.93 9.70 -9.57
C GLY A 53 4.56 8.32 -9.40
N VAL A 54 4.52 7.71 -8.21
CA VAL A 54 4.90 6.30 -8.00
C VAL A 54 3.91 5.41 -8.76
N GLY A 55 4.09 5.37 -10.07
CA GLY A 55 3.22 4.76 -11.07
C GLY A 55 4.03 4.30 -12.27
N GLY A 56 5.30 3.98 -12.06
CA GLY A 56 6.15 3.37 -13.07
C GLY A 56 5.81 1.88 -13.29
N ARG A 57 6.41 1.29 -14.34
CA ARG A 57 6.22 -0.12 -14.74
C ARG A 57 6.20 -1.13 -13.59
N PHE A 58 7.03 -0.92 -12.56
CA PHE A 58 7.17 -1.82 -11.42
C PHE A 58 5.97 -1.78 -10.48
N VAL A 59 5.39 -0.60 -10.25
CA VAL A 59 4.18 -0.45 -9.42
C VAL A 59 3.00 -1.08 -10.14
N THR A 60 2.87 -0.83 -11.44
CA THR A 60 1.83 -1.44 -12.28
C THR A 60 1.95 -2.96 -12.31
N ALA A 61 3.16 -3.49 -12.50
CA ALA A 61 3.39 -4.94 -12.50
C ALA A 61 3.08 -5.58 -11.12
N ALA A 62 3.49 -4.94 -10.03
CA ALA A 62 3.21 -5.44 -8.70
C ALA A 62 1.72 -5.34 -8.32
N MET A 63 1.03 -4.29 -8.77
CA MET A 63 -0.42 -4.19 -8.65
C MET A 63 -1.12 -5.30 -9.44
N TYR A 64 -0.65 -5.60 -10.66
CA TYR A 64 -1.16 -6.71 -11.46
C TYR A 64 -1.00 -8.05 -10.74
N GLU A 65 0.19 -8.36 -10.21
CA GLU A 65 0.41 -9.59 -9.45
C GLU A 65 -0.43 -9.63 -8.16
N PHE A 66 -0.55 -8.51 -7.42
CA PHE A 66 -1.44 -8.42 -6.26
C PHE A 66 -2.89 -8.78 -6.62
N ILE A 67 -3.42 -8.19 -7.69
CA ILE A 67 -4.78 -8.44 -8.18
C ILE A 67 -4.93 -9.91 -8.58
N LYS A 68 -3.98 -10.45 -9.35
CA LYS A 68 -3.98 -11.85 -9.80
C LYS A 68 -3.96 -12.84 -8.64
N THR A 69 -3.15 -12.60 -7.61
CA THR A 69 -3.09 -13.43 -6.40
C THR A 69 -4.41 -13.48 -5.64
N HIS A 70 -5.14 -12.35 -5.58
CA HIS A 70 -6.33 -12.24 -4.74
C HIS A 70 -7.66 -12.41 -5.50
N LEU A 71 -7.72 -12.17 -6.82
CA LEU A 71 -8.90 -12.43 -7.66
C LEU A 71 -9.00 -13.87 -8.14
N ARG A 72 -7.89 -14.61 -8.25
CA ARG A 72 -7.92 -16.04 -8.60
C ARG A 72 -8.29 -16.95 -7.44
N ARG A 73 -8.50 -16.40 -6.24
CA ARG A 73 -9.16 -17.10 -5.13
C ARG A 73 -10.67 -17.11 -5.41
N LYS A 74 -11.09 -17.95 -6.35
CA LYS A 74 -12.47 -18.44 -6.48
C LYS A 74 -12.47 -19.93 -6.23
#